data_AF-A0AAT9FR77-F1
#
_entry.id   AF-A0AAT9FR77-F1
#
_cell.length_a   1.000
_cell.length_b   1.000
_cell.length_c   1.000
_cell.angle_alpha   90.00
_cell.angle_beta   90.00
_cell.angle_gamma   90.00
#
_symmetry.space_group_name_H-M   'P 1'
#
loop_
_entity.id
_entity.type
_entity.pdbx_description
1 polymer ?
#
loop_
_entity_poly.entity_id
_entity_poly.type
_entity_poly.pdbx_seq_one_letter_code
_entity_poly.pdbx_strand_id
1 'polypeptide(L)'
;MPKLQDISDLPSEAAELLEAVGYLDAEDLAEANLSDLHSELVKANSKLHILSESPDQETVAEWQSLVTGSPPAPVEAEVTAPVEETEQEPAPEETEEEAVVAPEPAATVKQSAGVTNFEEDPEVIEMLAISPEAVPLPGALIKRNKLAVADIPEGILLTECEGEVEINVLTTSRMSEAQRKAEDAKRTGLMTSRIRGFDQVNNDDHVVKPLDRGEKRESVSVSEGLNAGLNPESRRFVRGVLHPDPISVRTSAFFALLVQLFLAANLIGIPWLLIHEHLSGDSMLWWVVGISSGLLLSALCYLFWGLSARCRVCGQRQFAPKKCLKNKKAHHIPLIGYILPTAVHALFYKWFYCTYCGTAVRLKK
;
A
#
# COMPACT_ATOMS: atom_id res chain seq x y z
N MET A 1 -5.12 32.13 14.23
CA MET A 1 -5.07 32.83 12.94
C MET A 1 -6.44 32.63 12.29
N PRO A 2 -6.96 33.61 11.52
CA PRO A 2 -8.23 33.44 10.84
C PRO A 2 -8.10 32.31 9.81
N LYS A 3 -8.98 31.31 9.89
CA LYS A 3 -8.99 30.22 8.92
C LYS A 3 -9.57 30.71 7.60
N LEU A 4 -9.22 30.08 6.49
CA LEU A 4 -9.75 30.43 5.16
C LEU A 4 -11.29 30.35 5.09
N GLN A 5 -11.90 29.46 5.88
CA GLN A 5 -13.35 29.29 6.01
C GLN A 5 -14.05 30.46 6.74
N ASP A 6 -13.30 31.30 7.46
CA ASP A 6 -13.86 32.45 8.20
C ASP A 6 -13.95 33.71 7.32
N ILE A 7 -13.47 33.67 6.06
CA ILE A 7 -13.50 34.77 5.10
C ILE A 7 -14.85 34.77 4.39
N SER A 8 -15.68 35.79 4.66
CA SER A 8 -17.11 35.80 4.29
C SER A 8 -17.41 35.78 2.79
N ASP A 9 -16.42 36.14 1.95
CA ASP A 9 -16.58 36.28 0.49
C ASP A 9 -15.83 35.20 -0.31
N LEU A 10 -15.18 34.23 0.37
CA LEU A 10 -14.50 33.11 -0.30
C LEU A 10 -15.47 31.91 -0.45
N PRO A 11 -15.66 31.35 -1.67
CA PRO A 11 -16.49 30.16 -1.84
C PRO A 11 -15.98 28.98 -1.01
N SER A 12 -16.88 28.21 -0.40
CA SER A 12 -16.52 27.04 0.43
C SER A 12 -15.65 26.03 -0.33
N GLU A 13 -15.98 25.77 -1.59
CA GLU A 13 -15.22 24.87 -2.47
C GLU A 13 -13.83 25.43 -2.81
N ALA A 14 -13.68 26.75 -2.89
CA ALA A 14 -12.39 27.40 -3.08
C ALA A 14 -11.50 27.28 -1.84
N ALA A 15 -12.08 27.43 -0.64
CA ALA A 15 -11.38 27.19 0.62
C ALA A 15 -10.91 25.73 0.75
N GLU A 16 -11.75 24.76 0.40
CA GLU A 16 -11.38 23.34 0.39
C GLU A 16 -10.26 23.02 -0.60
N LEU A 17 -10.29 23.63 -1.80
CA LEU A 17 -9.23 23.46 -2.78
C LEU A 17 -7.90 24.08 -2.32
N LEU A 18 -7.94 25.25 -1.68
CA LEU A 18 -6.76 25.91 -1.11
C LEU A 18 -6.15 25.09 0.04
N GLU A 19 -6.98 24.53 0.92
CA GLU A 19 -6.55 23.61 1.98
C GLU A 19 -5.92 22.34 1.39
N ALA A 20 -6.46 21.82 0.28
CA ALA A 20 -5.92 20.63 -0.39
C ALA A 20 -4.54 20.87 -1.04
N VAL A 21 -4.23 22.11 -1.43
CA VAL A 21 -2.90 22.51 -1.93
C VAL A 21 -1.93 22.83 -0.78
N GLY A 22 -2.44 23.03 0.44
CA GLY A 22 -1.65 23.23 1.65
C GLY A 22 -1.65 24.65 2.19
N TYR A 23 -2.53 25.52 1.70
CA TYR A 23 -2.76 26.85 2.26
C TYR A 23 -3.86 26.73 3.32
N LEU A 24 -3.50 26.85 4.60
CA LEU A 24 -4.41 26.60 5.72
C LEU A 24 -4.89 27.90 6.40
N ASP A 25 -4.05 28.93 6.37
CA ASP A 25 -4.31 30.21 7.00
C ASP A 25 -4.19 31.37 6.00
N ALA A 26 -4.84 32.49 6.32
CA ALA A 26 -4.89 33.67 5.46
C ALA A 26 -3.49 34.29 5.20
N GLU A 27 -2.56 34.15 6.15
CA GLU A 27 -1.18 34.63 5.99
C GLU A 27 -0.41 33.87 4.90
N ASP A 28 -0.57 32.54 4.85
CA ASP A 28 0.09 31.69 3.84
C ASP A 28 -0.39 32.02 2.42
N LEU A 29 -1.67 32.35 2.27
CA LEU A 29 -2.27 32.74 0.99
C LEU A 29 -1.85 34.16 0.55
N ALA A 30 -1.62 35.07 1.51
CA ALA A 30 -1.16 36.43 1.23
C ALA A 30 0.31 36.46 0.73
N GLU A 31 1.15 35.54 1.20
CA GLU A 31 2.56 35.44 0.80
C GLU A 31 2.78 34.64 -0.50
N ALA A 32 1.76 33.93 -0.98
CA ALA A 32 1.84 33.07 -2.15
C ALA A 32 2.06 33.84 -3.47
N ASN A 33 2.89 33.29 -4.36
CA ASN A 33 3.04 33.82 -5.70
C ASN A 33 1.83 33.45 -6.56
N LEU A 34 1.16 34.45 -7.15
CA LEU A 34 -0.06 34.28 -7.94
C LEU A 34 0.07 33.25 -9.08
N SER A 35 1.18 33.26 -9.84
CA SER A 35 1.33 32.35 -10.99
C SER A 35 1.54 30.91 -10.56
N ASP A 36 2.30 30.71 -9.47
CA ASP A 36 2.59 29.39 -8.93
C ASP A 36 1.33 28.82 -8.28
N LEU A 37 0.64 29.63 -7.46
CA LEU A 37 -0.63 29.30 -6.82
C LEU A 37 -1.70 28.87 -7.84
N HIS A 38 -1.90 29.65 -8.91
CA HIS A 38 -2.83 29.30 -9.97
C HIS A 38 -2.47 27.95 -10.63
N SER A 39 -1.19 27.72 -10.94
CA SER A 39 -0.76 26.46 -11.55
C SER A 39 -0.98 25.23 -10.65
N GLU A 40 -0.81 25.40 -9.34
CA GLU A 40 -1.03 24.35 -8.35
C GLU A 40 -2.52 24.08 -8.14
N LEU A 41 -3.35 25.13 -8.10
CA LEU A 41 -4.81 25.02 -7.98
C LEU A 41 -5.44 24.34 -9.21
N VAL A 42 -5.03 24.70 -10.42
CA VAL A 42 -5.50 24.03 -11.65
C VAL A 42 -5.13 22.55 -11.63
N LYS A 43 -3.89 22.24 -11.23
CA LYS A 43 -3.40 20.86 -11.14
C LYS A 43 -4.11 20.06 -10.03
N ALA A 44 -4.40 20.67 -8.90
CA ALA A 44 -5.15 20.04 -7.81
C ALA A 44 -6.61 19.81 -8.21
N ASN A 45 -7.26 20.81 -8.82
CA ASN A 45 -8.65 20.71 -9.25
C ASN A 45 -8.84 19.64 -10.35
N SER A 46 -7.88 19.51 -11.28
CA SER A 46 -7.90 18.44 -12.29
C SER A 46 -7.87 17.02 -11.72
N LYS A 47 -7.45 16.85 -10.45
CA LYS A 47 -7.34 15.55 -9.78
C LYS A 47 -8.43 15.32 -8.76
N LEU A 48 -8.86 16.38 -8.08
CA LEU A 48 -9.77 16.31 -6.95
C LEU A 48 -11.21 16.67 -7.36
N HIS A 49 -11.40 17.34 -8.50
CA HIS A 49 -12.70 17.77 -9.03
C HIS A 49 -13.56 18.49 -7.97
N ILE A 50 -12.93 19.39 -7.21
CA ILE A 50 -13.58 20.12 -6.10
C ILE A 50 -14.43 21.26 -6.67
N LEU A 51 -13.90 22.02 -7.63
CA LEU A 51 -14.63 23.02 -8.40
C LEU A 51 -15.06 22.42 -9.75
N SER A 52 -16.28 22.75 -10.18
CA SER A 52 -16.84 22.34 -11.47
C SER A 52 -16.01 22.86 -12.66
N GLU A 53 -15.44 24.04 -12.53
CA GLU A 53 -14.55 24.66 -13.52
C GLU A 53 -13.21 25.03 -12.84
N SER A 54 -12.11 24.94 -13.57
CA SER A 54 -10.80 25.34 -13.04
C SER A 54 -10.76 26.85 -12.83
N PRO A 55 -10.26 27.35 -11.68
CA PRO A 55 -10.23 28.78 -11.42
C PRO A 55 -9.26 29.47 -12.37
N ASP A 56 -9.70 30.55 -13.01
CA ASP A 56 -8.86 31.41 -13.83
C ASP A 56 -7.92 32.27 -12.94
N GLN A 57 -6.84 32.75 -13.53
CA GLN A 57 -5.83 33.54 -12.82
C GLN A 57 -6.40 34.83 -12.20
N GLU A 58 -7.44 35.41 -12.81
CA GLU A 58 -8.16 36.58 -12.29
C GLU A 58 -8.95 36.24 -11.02
N THR A 59 -9.65 35.09 -11.01
CA THR A 59 -10.39 34.59 -9.84
C THR A 59 -9.46 34.29 -8.66
N VAL A 60 -8.29 33.71 -8.93
CA VAL A 60 -7.27 33.47 -7.88
C VAL A 60 -6.72 34.78 -7.32
N ALA A 61 -6.56 35.81 -8.15
CA ALA A 61 -6.15 37.14 -7.70
C ALA A 61 -7.21 37.82 -6.82
N GLU A 62 -8.49 37.64 -7.16
CA GLU A 62 -9.59 38.11 -6.32
C GLU A 62 -9.55 37.46 -4.94
N TRP A 63 -9.37 36.13 -4.86
CA TRP A 63 -9.26 35.40 -3.58
C TRP A 63 -8.09 35.91 -2.73
N GLN A 64 -6.93 36.19 -3.35
CA GLN A 64 -5.77 36.75 -2.65
C GLN A 64 -6.02 38.20 -2.18
N SER A 65 -6.79 38.98 -2.95
CA SER A 65 -7.15 40.36 -2.60
C SER A 65 -8.13 40.45 -1.42
N LEU A 66 -9.06 39.49 -1.32
CA LEU A 66 -10.00 39.35 -0.20
C LEU A 66 -9.27 39.13 1.13
N VAL A 67 -8.13 38.46 1.08
CA VAL A 67 -7.28 38.17 2.24
C VAL A 67 -6.38 39.36 2.61
N THR A 68 -5.83 40.02 1.60
CA THR A 68 -4.82 41.09 1.79
C THR A 68 -5.45 42.47 2.02
N GLY A 69 -6.75 42.62 1.76
CA GLY A 69 -7.48 43.89 1.95
C GLY A 69 -7.02 45.03 1.01
N SER A 70 -6.29 44.69 -0.04
CA SER A 70 -5.72 45.65 -1.00
C SER A 70 -6.35 45.44 -2.38
N PRO A 71 -6.76 46.51 -3.09
CA PRO A 71 -7.36 46.35 -4.41
C PRO A 71 -6.37 45.72 -5.40
N PRO A 72 -6.86 44.93 -6.38
CA PRO A 72 -6.02 44.22 -7.34
C PRO A 72 -5.17 45.23 -8.14
N ALA A 73 -3.85 45.00 -8.15
CA ALA A 73 -2.93 45.77 -8.97
C ALA A 73 -3.21 45.50 -10.46
N PRO A 74 -3.00 46.48 -11.37
CA PRO A 74 -3.30 46.31 -12.78
C PRO A 74 -2.38 45.27 -13.40
N VAL A 75 -2.97 44.30 -14.10
CA VAL A 75 -2.27 43.28 -14.87
C VAL A 75 -1.63 43.95 -16.10
N GLU A 76 -0.30 43.95 -16.16
CA GLU A 76 0.42 44.27 -17.40
C GLU A 76 0.28 43.10 -18.37
N ALA A 77 -0.43 43.35 -19.46
CA ALA A 77 -0.61 42.41 -20.56
C ALA A 77 0.69 42.26 -21.36
N GLU A 78 1.20 41.03 -21.48
CA GLU A 78 2.12 40.69 -22.57
C GLU A 78 1.45 39.69 -23.52
N VAL A 79 1.22 40.21 -24.71
CA VAL A 79 0.61 39.58 -25.87
C VAL A 79 1.58 38.58 -26.48
N THR A 80 1.19 37.32 -26.63
CA THR A 80 1.50 36.53 -27.84
C THR A 80 0.34 35.61 -28.21
N ALA A 81 -0.21 35.85 -29.40
CA ALA A 81 -1.27 35.10 -30.07
C ALA A 81 -0.65 33.99 -30.98
N PRO A 82 -1.41 33.33 -31.88
CA PRO A 82 -2.52 32.39 -31.65
C PRO A 82 -2.36 31.09 -32.49
N VAL A 83 -2.97 29.97 -32.10
CA VAL A 83 -3.38 28.88 -33.03
C VAL A 83 -4.56 28.15 -32.37
N GLU A 84 -5.81 28.46 -32.71
CA GLU A 84 -6.64 27.98 -33.85
C GLU A 84 -7.57 26.84 -33.41
N GLU A 85 -8.85 27.04 -33.75
CA GLU A 85 -10.09 26.33 -33.43
C GLU A 85 -10.01 24.81 -33.68
N THR A 86 -10.82 23.96 -33.04
CA THR A 86 -12.16 23.62 -33.57
C THR A 86 -12.95 22.79 -32.55
N GLU A 87 -14.23 23.15 -32.49
CA GLU A 87 -15.39 22.60 -31.80
C GLU A 87 -15.60 21.08 -31.95
N GLN A 88 -16.22 20.43 -30.94
CA GLN A 88 -17.61 19.93 -30.96
C GLN A 88 -17.81 18.75 -30.00
N GLU A 89 -18.59 18.99 -28.95
CA GLU A 89 -19.45 18.01 -28.27
C GLU A 89 -20.71 17.70 -29.15
N PRO A 90 -21.59 16.70 -28.85
CA PRO A 90 -21.98 16.25 -27.51
C PRO A 90 -22.27 14.74 -27.32
N ALA A 91 -22.53 14.42 -26.05
CA ALA A 91 -23.13 13.19 -25.53
C ALA A 91 -24.61 13.00 -25.96
N PRO A 92 -25.25 11.89 -25.55
CA PRO A 92 -26.32 12.00 -24.54
C PRO A 92 -26.13 10.99 -23.39
N GLU A 93 -26.32 11.41 -22.13
CA GLU A 93 -27.51 11.22 -21.26
C GLU A 93 -27.96 9.73 -21.16
N GLU A 94 -28.14 9.13 -19.99
CA GLU A 94 -29.16 9.48 -19.00
C GLU A 94 -28.90 8.90 -17.57
N THR A 95 -29.34 9.71 -16.59
CA THR A 95 -29.96 9.40 -15.27
C THR A 95 -29.17 8.88 -14.07
N GLU A 96 -29.02 9.80 -13.11
CA GLU A 96 -28.88 9.64 -11.68
C GLU A 96 -30.22 9.24 -11.00
N GLU A 97 -30.14 8.56 -9.87
CA GLU A 97 -31.11 8.70 -8.77
C GLU A 97 -30.33 8.64 -7.45
N GLU A 98 -30.08 9.81 -6.87
CA GLU A 98 -29.61 9.98 -5.48
C GLU A 98 -30.81 10.37 -4.61
N ALA A 99 -30.98 9.67 -3.48
CA ALA A 99 -31.95 10.02 -2.45
C ALA A 99 -31.20 10.48 -1.18
N VAL A 100 -31.38 11.77 -0.89
CA VAL A 100 -30.92 12.53 0.28
C VAL A 100 -31.62 12.08 1.56
N VAL A 101 -30.88 11.79 2.65
CA VAL A 101 -31.35 12.01 4.04
C VAL A 101 -30.16 12.25 4.99
N ALA A 102 -30.19 13.38 5.70
CA ALA A 102 -29.51 13.64 6.99
C ALA A 102 -30.60 13.99 8.05
N PRO A 103 -30.30 14.16 9.36
CA PRO A 103 -29.39 13.47 10.27
C PRO A 103 -30.15 12.80 11.46
N GLU A 104 -29.42 12.09 12.32
CA GLU A 104 -29.86 11.29 13.47
C GLU A 104 -30.68 12.03 14.56
N PRO A 105 -31.35 11.25 15.45
CA PRO A 105 -30.93 11.36 16.85
C PRO A 105 -30.73 10.01 17.58
N ALA A 106 -29.67 10.02 18.38
CA ALA A 106 -29.55 9.43 19.72
C ALA A 106 -29.78 7.92 19.89
N ALA A 107 -28.63 7.23 19.93
CA ALA A 107 -28.23 6.30 20.99
C ALA A 107 -29.17 5.13 21.32
N THR A 108 -28.77 3.95 20.85
CA THR A 108 -28.83 2.75 21.71
C THR A 108 -27.56 1.94 21.50
N VAL A 109 -26.80 1.84 22.60
CA VAL A 109 -25.50 1.18 22.73
C VAL A 109 -25.56 -0.24 22.15
N LYS A 110 -24.86 -0.46 21.04
CA LYS A 110 -24.39 -1.80 20.66
C LYS A 110 -23.03 -2.01 21.32
N GLN A 111 -22.93 -3.04 22.15
CA GLN A 111 -21.67 -3.54 22.68
C GLN A 111 -20.69 -3.76 21.52
N SER A 112 -19.61 -2.98 21.50
CA SER A 112 -18.50 -3.18 20.58
C SER A 112 -17.72 -4.42 21.03
N ALA A 113 -17.76 -5.45 20.18
CA ALA A 113 -16.80 -6.53 20.25
C ALA A 113 -15.42 -5.95 19.89
N GLY A 114 -14.50 -5.86 20.86
CA GLY A 114 -13.12 -5.48 20.58
C GLY A 114 -12.28 -4.99 21.75
N VAL A 115 -12.89 -4.47 22.83
CA VAL A 115 -12.15 -3.89 23.96
C VAL A 115 -11.75 -5.00 24.94
N THR A 116 -10.44 -5.18 25.13
CA THR A 116 -9.88 -6.16 26.07
C THR A 116 -9.11 -5.42 27.16
N ASN A 117 -9.39 -5.74 28.43
CA ASN A 117 -8.67 -5.18 29.57
C ASN A 117 -7.42 -6.02 29.85
N PHE A 118 -6.23 -5.44 29.66
CA PHE A 118 -4.95 -6.11 29.85
C PHE A 118 -4.39 -5.95 31.28
N GLU A 119 -5.00 -5.13 32.15
CA GLU A 119 -4.54 -4.97 33.54
C GLU A 119 -4.75 -6.22 34.41
N GLU A 120 -5.65 -7.11 33.98
CA GLU A 120 -5.94 -8.38 34.67
C GLU A 120 -5.03 -9.53 34.22
N ASP A 121 -4.20 -9.32 33.19
CA ASP A 121 -3.30 -10.35 32.67
C ASP A 121 -2.10 -10.55 33.62
N PRO A 122 -1.82 -11.79 34.09
CA PRO A 122 -0.70 -12.05 34.99
C PRO A 122 0.66 -11.63 34.43
N GLU A 123 0.88 -11.69 33.11
CA GLU A 123 2.12 -11.26 32.48
C GLU A 123 2.26 -9.73 32.49
N VAL A 124 1.14 -9.00 32.33
CA VAL A 124 1.11 -7.54 32.36
C VAL A 124 1.27 -7.02 33.79
N ILE A 125 0.75 -7.73 34.80
CA ILE A 125 0.95 -7.37 36.22
C ILE A 125 2.43 -7.46 36.60
N GLU A 126 3.14 -8.53 36.19
CA GLU A 126 4.58 -8.64 36.40
C GLU A 126 5.36 -7.53 35.68
N MET A 127 4.87 -7.12 34.50
CA MET A 127 5.45 -6.03 33.71
C MET A 127 5.26 -4.66 34.37
N LEU A 128 4.05 -4.36 34.85
CA LEU A 128 3.73 -3.10 35.54
C LEU A 128 4.55 -2.94 36.82
N ALA A 129 4.85 -4.03 37.53
CA ALA A 129 5.69 -4.00 38.73
C ALA A 129 7.14 -3.55 38.47
N ILE A 130 7.63 -3.67 37.23
CA ILE A 130 9.00 -3.30 36.83
C ILE A 130 9.01 -1.96 36.05
N SER A 131 7.84 -1.52 35.57
CA SER A 131 7.68 -0.32 34.75
C SER A 131 7.89 0.97 35.57
N PRO A 132 8.55 2.01 35.01
CA PRO A 132 8.63 3.31 35.67
C PRO A 132 7.23 3.95 35.78
N GLU A 133 6.91 4.48 36.97
CA GLU A 133 5.65 5.16 37.22
C GLU A 133 5.56 6.46 36.40
N ALA A 134 4.48 6.60 35.64
CA ALA A 134 4.19 7.84 34.91
C ALA A 134 3.63 8.87 35.89
N VAL A 135 4.43 9.87 36.25
CA VAL A 135 4.00 10.97 37.11
C VAL A 135 3.32 12.05 36.26
N PRO A 136 2.07 12.46 36.58
CA PRO A 136 1.40 13.51 35.83
C PRO A 136 2.18 14.83 35.92
N LEU A 137 2.43 15.45 34.76
CA LEU A 137 3.18 16.70 34.73
C LEU A 137 2.34 17.85 35.30
N PRO A 138 2.80 18.57 36.35
CA PRO A 138 2.07 19.70 36.88
C PRO A 138 2.03 20.85 35.86
N GLY A 139 0.86 21.47 35.68
CA GLY A 139 0.63 22.51 34.65
C GLY A 139 1.56 23.73 34.74
N ALA A 140 2.14 24.01 35.91
CA ALA A 140 3.15 25.05 36.09
C ALA A 140 4.45 24.76 35.30
N LEU A 141 4.85 23.49 35.19
CA LEU A 141 6.03 23.09 34.42
C LEU A 141 5.77 23.14 32.91
N ILE A 142 4.57 22.77 32.48
CA ILE A 142 4.13 22.85 31.07
C ILE A 142 4.22 24.30 30.59
N LYS A 143 3.66 25.24 31.37
CA LYS A 143 3.66 26.66 31.03
C LYS A 143 5.07 27.28 31.07
N ARG A 144 5.91 26.87 32.02
CA ARG A 144 7.28 27.39 32.17
C ARG A 144 8.19 26.93 31.03
N ASN A 145 8.02 25.70 30.57
CA ASN A 145 8.86 25.10 29.53
C ASN A 145 8.24 25.20 28.12
N LYS A 146 7.08 25.86 27.98
CA LYS A 146 6.33 26.01 26.71
C LYS A 146 6.12 24.67 25.99
N LEU A 147 5.82 23.62 26.76
CA LEU A 147 5.57 22.29 26.18
C LEU A 147 4.21 22.32 25.48
N ALA A 148 4.21 22.02 24.18
CA ALA A 148 2.99 21.79 23.42
C ALA A 148 2.41 20.41 23.76
N VAL A 149 1.12 20.21 23.51
CA VAL A 149 0.48 18.89 23.71
C VAL A 149 1.15 17.82 22.84
N ALA A 150 1.62 18.20 21.65
CA ALA A 150 2.39 17.33 20.76
C ALA A 150 3.77 16.93 21.32
N ASP A 151 4.32 17.65 22.30
CA ASP A 151 5.60 17.32 22.93
C ASP A 151 5.44 16.28 24.06
N ILE A 152 4.20 15.96 24.45
CA ILE A 152 3.88 14.97 25.47
C ILE A 152 3.58 13.66 24.76
N PRO A 153 4.34 12.58 25.01
CA PRO A 153 4.08 11.30 24.37
C PRO A 153 2.70 10.77 24.77
N GLU A 154 1.94 10.30 23.79
CA GLU A 154 0.63 9.68 24.02
C GLU A 154 0.80 8.39 24.83
N GLY A 155 0.05 8.27 25.92
CA GLY A 155 -0.02 7.07 26.74
C GLY A 155 -1.11 6.14 26.24
N ILE A 156 -0.82 4.84 26.16
CA ILE A 156 -1.83 3.81 25.84
C ILE A 156 -2.54 3.41 27.13
N LEU A 157 -3.87 3.42 27.14
CA LEU A 157 -4.69 2.92 28.24
C LEU A 157 -4.87 1.41 28.10
N LEU A 158 -4.27 0.64 29.00
CA LEU A 158 -4.33 -0.84 28.98
C LEU A 158 -5.73 -1.40 29.26
N THR A 159 -6.64 -0.58 29.77
CA THR A 159 -8.05 -0.88 29.98
C THR A 159 -8.86 -0.87 28.69
N GLU A 160 -8.39 -0.16 27.65
CA GLU A 160 -9.15 0.12 26.43
C GLU A 160 -8.31 -0.14 25.17
N CYS A 161 -7.74 -1.35 25.06
CA CYS A 161 -6.98 -1.76 23.88
C CYS A 161 -7.88 -2.53 22.90
N GLU A 162 -7.81 -2.16 21.62
CA GLU A 162 -8.47 -2.88 20.52
C GLU A 162 -7.53 -3.94 19.91
N GLY A 163 -7.89 -5.23 20.02
CA GLY A 163 -7.18 -6.33 19.35
C GLY A 163 -5.92 -6.86 20.06
N GLU A 164 -5.09 -7.60 19.32
CA GLU A 164 -3.80 -8.15 19.79
C GLU A 164 -2.73 -7.05 19.78
N VAL A 165 -2.49 -6.40 20.92
CA VAL A 165 -1.44 -5.39 21.07
C VAL A 165 -0.16 -6.07 21.58
N GLU A 166 0.89 -6.11 20.75
CA GLU A 166 2.20 -6.64 21.15
C GLU A 166 2.96 -5.59 21.99
N ILE A 167 2.88 -5.70 23.32
CA ILE A 167 3.57 -4.79 24.25
C ILE A 167 5.04 -5.19 24.35
N ASN A 168 5.90 -4.51 23.60
CA ASN A 168 7.34 -4.76 23.60
C ASN A 168 8.06 -3.78 24.54
N VAL A 169 8.33 -4.19 25.78
CA VAL A 169 9.04 -3.34 26.74
C VAL A 169 10.53 -3.35 26.46
N LEU A 170 11.02 -2.27 25.85
CA LEU A 170 12.44 -1.94 25.83
C LEU A 170 12.90 -1.60 27.25
N THR A 171 13.47 -2.59 27.94
CA THR A 171 14.16 -2.45 29.24
C THR A 171 15.50 -1.71 29.10
N THR A 172 15.54 -0.61 28.36
CA THR A 172 16.77 0.17 28.14
C THR A 172 17.05 1.17 29.26
N SER A 173 16.16 1.33 30.25
CA SER A 173 16.30 2.31 31.34
C SER A 173 17.43 2.02 32.33
N ARG A 174 18.10 0.86 32.23
CA ARG A 174 19.30 0.54 33.04
C ARG A 174 20.61 0.70 32.28
N MET A 175 20.55 1.08 31.01
CA MET A 175 21.74 1.18 30.17
C MET A 175 22.27 2.61 30.19
N SER A 176 23.57 2.76 30.40
CA SER A 176 24.22 4.07 30.26
C SER A 176 24.05 4.59 28.83
N GLU A 177 24.08 5.91 28.61
CA GLU A 177 24.00 6.48 27.25
C GLU A 177 25.01 5.87 26.28
N ALA A 178 26.18 5.49 26.78
CA ALA A 178 27.21 4.80 26.01
C ALA A 178 26.75 3.39 25.55
N GLN A 179 26.04 2.66 26.40
CA GLN A 179 25.49 1.35 26.08
C GLN A 179 24.29 1.44 25.12
N ARG A 180 23.42 2.44 25.29
CA ARG A 180 22.33 2.72 24.33
C ARG A 180 22.86 3.04 22.94
N LYS A 181 23.85 3.94 22.84
CA LYS A 181 24.48 4.28 21.56
C LYS A 181 25.16 3.07 20.90
N ALA A 182 25.77 2.19 21.69
CA ALA A 182 26.42 0.99 21.19
C ALA A 182 25.42 -0.05 20.68
N GLU A 183 24.29 -0.25 21.36
CA GLU A 183 23.23 -1.13 20.90
C GLU A 183 22.47 -0.57 19.69
N ASP A 184 22.17 0.72 19.66
CA ASP A 184 21.53 1.37 18.52
C ASP A 184 22.41 1.32 17.27
N ALA A 185 23.73 1.54 17.42
CA ALA A 185 24.69 1.35 16.33
C ALA A 185 24.75 -0.11 15.85
N LYS A 186 24.60 -1.08 16.76
CA LYS A 186 24.58 -2.52 16.43
C LYS A 186 23.25 -2.94 15.76
N ARG A 187 22.13 -2.32 16.14
CA ARG A 187 20.77 -2.62 15.65
C ARG A 187 20.50 -1.99 14.30
N THR A 188 20.93 -0.75 14.09
CA THR A 188 20.68 0.00 12.83
C THR A 188 21.79 -0.20 11.80
N GLY A 189 22.95 -0.74 12.21
CA GLY A 189 24.15 -0.82 11.37
C GLY A 189 24.71 0.56 10.99
N LEU A 190 24.15 1.64 11.53
CA LEU A 190 24.64 2.99 11.33
C LEU A 190 25.84 3.22 12.25
N MET A 191 27.01 3.33 11.62
CA MET A 191 28.20 3.80 12.34
C MET A 191 28.01 5.28 12.68
N THR A 192 27.72 5.56 13.95
CA THR A 192 27.54 6.92 14.47
C THR A 192 28.77 7.80 14.26
N SER A 193 29.96 7.19 14.13
CA SER A 193 31.21 7.87 13.74
C SER A 193 31.22 8.42 12.31
N ARG A 194 30.29 7.96 11.46
CA ARG A 194 30.10 8.44 10.08
C ARG A 194 29.00 9.51 9.99
N ILE A 195 28.21 9.69 11.05
CA ILE A 195 27.18 10.73 11.13
C ILE A 195 27.89 12.01 11.57
N ARG A 196 28.08 12.94 10.63
CA ARG A 196 28.68 14.25 10.91
C ARG A 196 27.63 15.23 11.42
N GLY A 197 28.01 16.10 12.35
CA GLY A 197 27.16 17.18 12.84
C GLY A 197 26.95 18.28 11.81
N PHE A 198 25.88 19.07 11.98
CA PHE A 198 25.48 20.15 11.07
C PHE A 198 26.57 21.21 10.84
N ASP A 199 27.49 21.41 11.80
CA ASP A 199 28.60 22.37 11.68
C ASP A 199 29.62 22.02 10.58
N GLN A 200 29.63 20.77 10.09
CA GLN A 200 30.57 20.29 9.06
C GLN A 200 30.02 20.39 7.63
N VAL A 201 28.81 20.90 7.45
CA VAL A 201 28.10 20.98 6.15
C VAL A 201 28.59 22.15 5.28
N ASN A 202 29.25 23.16 5.87
CA ASN A 202 29.66 24.39 5.17
C ASN A 202 31.02 24.32 4.44
N ASN A 203 31.69 23.16 4.40
CA ASN A 203 32.92 23.01 3.61
C ASN A 203 32.59 22.29 2.29
N ASP A 204 32.74 23.00 1.17
CA ASP A 204 32.40 22.62 -0.21
C ASP A 204 33.09 21.35 -0.79
N ASP A 205 33.75 20.52 0.02
CA ASP A 205 34.42 19.28 -0.42
C ASP A 205 33.51 18.04 -0.24
N HIS A 206 32.35 18.04 -0.89
CA HIS A 206 31.38 16.93 -0.80
C HIS A 206 31.23 16.14 -2.11
N VAL A 207 32.34 15.63 -2.64
CA VAL A 207 32.27 14.57 -3.65
C VAL A 207 32.15 13.22 -2.94
N VAL A 208 30.90 12.80 -2.68
CA VAL A 208 30.63 11.43 -2.22
C VAL A 208 30.98 10.48 -3.36
N LYS A 209 32.10 9.78 -3.24
CA LYS A 209 32.49 8.74 -4.20
C LYS A 209 31.34 7.73 -4.29
N PRO A 210 30.83 7.41 -5.49
CA PRO A 210 29.75 6.44 -5.65
C PRO A 210 30.14 5.16 -4.91
N LEU A 211 29.20 4.62 -4.12
CA LEU A 211 29.40 3.33 -3.46
C LEU A 211 29.78 2.30 -4.54
N ASP A 212 30.93 1.65 -4.37
CA ASP A 212 31.29 0.49 -5.16
C ASP A 212 30.14 -0.51 -5.01
N ARG A 213 29.37 -0.69 -6.09
CA ARG A 213 28.35 -1.72 -6.15
C ARG A 213 29.11 -3.03 -5.98
N GLY A 214 29.07 -3.60 -4.78
CA GLY A 214 29.58 -4.95 -4.52
C GLY A 214 29.00 -5.96 -5.51
N GLU A 215 29.51 -7.19 -5.50
CA GLU A 215 29.12 -8.23 -6.45
C GLU A 215 27.61 -8.22 -6.72
N LYS A 216 27.28 -8.02 -8.00
CA LYS A 216 25.92 -7.78 -8.48
C LYS A 216 25.07 -8.99 -8.09
N ARG A 217 24.25 -8.86 -7.03
CA ARG A 217 23.36 -9.93 -6.57
C ARG A 217 22.55 -10.46 -7.76
N GLU A 218 22.54 -11.78 -7.97
CA GLU A 218 21.83 -12.43 -9.09
C GLU A 218 20.34 -12.05 -9.20
N SER A 219 19.76 -11.51 -8.12
CA SER A 219 18.40 -10.95 -8.11
C SER A 219 18.19 -9.81 -9.11
N VAL A 220 19.25 -9.09 -9.50
CA VAL A 220 19.21 -7.93 -10.42
C VAL A 220 19.85 -8.25 -11.78
N SER A 221 20.51 -9.40 -11.93
CA SER A 221 21.11 -9.77 -13.22
C SER A 221 20.05 -10.22 -14.23
N VAL A 222 20.33 -9.96 -15.51
CA VAL A 222 19.57 -10.51 -16.63
C VAL A 222 19.76 -12.02 -16.54
N SER A 223 18.66 -12.76 -16.40
CA SER A 223 18.70 -14.21 -16.26
C SER A 223 19.14 -14.80 -17.60
N GLU A 224 20.21 -15.58 -17.59
CA GLU A 224 20.65 -16.31 -18.77
C GLU A 224 19.50 -17.20 -19.30
N GLY A 225 19.12 -16.96 -20.55
CA GLY A 225 18.04 -17.67 -21.24
C GLY A 225 16.76 -16.86 -21.41
N LEU A 226 16.10 -16.42 -20.34
CA LEU A 226 14.74 -15.84 -20.45
C LEU A 226 14.70 -14.49 -21.19
N ASN A 227 15.74 -13.68 -21.01
CA ASN A 227 15.88 -12.36 -21.62
C ASN A 227 17.07 -12.32 -22.61
N ALA A 228 17.60 -13.49 -23.01
CA ALA A 228 18.73 -13.56 -23.92
C ALA A 228 18.32 -13.07 -25.31
N GLY A 229 19.02 -12.05 -25.84
CA GLY A 229 18.75 -11.46 -27.16
C GLY A 229 17.52 -10.57 -27.23
N LEU A 230 16.85 -10.28 -26.10
CA LEU A 230 15.71 -9.37 -26.04
C LEU A 230 16.16 -7.98 -25.58
N ASN A 231 15.75 -6.94 -26.32
CA ASN A 231 16.05 -5.54 -25.95
C ASN A 231 15.43 -5.21 -24.59
N PRO A 232 16.16 -4.60 -23.62
CA PRO A 232 15.66 -4.26 -22.29
C PRO A 232 14.44 -3.32 -22.26
N GLU A 233 14.31 -2.50 -23.30
CA GLU A 233 13.21 -1.56 -23.49
C GLU A 233 11.98 -2.20 -24.13
N SER A 234 12.13 -3.39 -24.71
CA SER A 234 11.02 -4.08 -25.36
C SER A 234 9.98 -4.56 -24.35
N ARG A 235 8.69 -4.53 -24.74
CA ARG A 235 7.58 -5.05 -23.93
C ARG A 235 7.70 -6.55 -23.62
N ARG A 236 8.47 -7.29 -24.42
CA ARG A 236 8.72 -8.73 -24.25
C ARG A 236 9.82 -9.03 -23.23
N PHE A 237 10.60 -8.03 -22.83
CA PHE A 237 11.63 -8.21 -21.83
C PHE A 237 10.99 -8.39 -20.46
N VAL A 238 11.15 -9.58 -19.88
CA VAL A 238 10.55 -9.91 -18.58
C VAL A 238 11.39 -9.27 -17.49
N ARG A 239 10.95 -8.11 -17.01
CA ARG A 239 11.50 -7.41 -15.85
C ARG A 239 11.01 -8.11 -14.60
N GLY A 240 11.89 -8.67 -13.80
CA GLY A 240 11.46 -9.41 -12.63
C GLY A 240 12.57 -9.80 -11.67
N VAL A 241 12.19 -10.14 -10.44
CA VAL A 241 13.12 -10.61 -9.41
C VAL A 241 13.37 -12.11 -9.59
N LEU A 242 14.61 -12.56 -9.43
CA LEU A 242 14.94 -13.97 -9.44
C LEU A 242 14.49 -14.63 -8.12
N HIS A 243 13.78 -15.77 -8.22
CA HIS A 243 13.42 -16.55 -7.04
C HIS A 243 14.64 -17.37 -6.55
N PRO A 244 14.96 -17.35 -5.24
CA PRO A 244 16.10 -18.11 -4.71
C PRO A 244 15.94 -19.62 -4.93
N ASP A 245 14.73 -20.14 -4.70
CA ASP A 245 14.45 -21.59 -4.76
C ASP A 245 13.47 -21.92 -5.90
N PRO A 246 13.94 -22.06 -7.15
CA PRO A 246 13.06 -22.33 -8.28
C PRO A 246 12.41 -23.72 -8.22
N ILE A 247 13.07 -24.69 -7.60
CA ILE A 247 12.58 -26.08 -7.46
C ILE A 247 11.35 -26.12 -6.55
N SER A 248 11.36 -25.41 -5.42
CA SER A 248 10.20 -25.33 -4.52
C SER A 248 9.00 -24.73 -5.26
N VAL A 249 9.19 -23.65 -6.00
CA VAL A 249 8.08 -23.04 -6.74
C VAL A 249 7.54 -23.96 -7.83
N ARG A 250 8.41 -24.67 -8.57
CA ARG A 250 7.98 -25.63 -9.61
C ARG A 250 7.24 -26.83 -9.02
N THR A 251 7.76 -27.42 -7.94
CA THR A 251 7.10 -28.55 -7.27
C THR A 251 5.75 -28.14 -6.68
N SER A 252 5.66 -26.96 -6.07
CA SER A 252 4.38 -26.44 -5.60
C SER A 252 3.40 -26.18 -6.75
N ALA A 253 3.85 -25.60 -7.86
CA ALA A 253 3.04 -25.36 -9.04
C ALA A 253 2.52 -26.68 -9.64
N PHE A 254 3.36 -27.71 -9.69
CA PHE A 254 2.99 -29.04 -10.18
C PHE A 254 1.85 -29.64 -9.37
N PHE A 255 1.97 -29.69 -8.04
CA PHE A 255 0.90 -30.24 -7.19
C PHE A 255 -0.37 -29.39 -7.20
N ALA A 256 -0.26 -28.06 -7.29
CA ALA A 256 -1.42 -27.19 -7.43
C ALA A 256 -2.18 -27.46 -8.74
N LEU A 257 -1.46 -27.67 -9.84
CA LEU A 257 -2.04 -28.01 -11.13
C LEU A 257 -2.65 -29.42 -11.09
N LEU A 258 -1.96 -30.39 -10.49
CA LEU A 258 -2.43 -31.77 -10.32
C LEU A 258 -3.78 -31.82 -9.58
N VAL A 259 -3.91 -31.09 -8.47
CA VAL A 259 -5.17 -30.98 -7.73
C VAL A 259 -6.26 -30.38 -8.60
N GLN A 260 -5.98 -29.31 -9.35
CA GLN A 260 -6.98 -28.68 -10.21
C GLN A 260 -7.45 -29.62 -11.33
N LEU A 261 -6.56 -30.43 -11.90
CA LEU A 261 -6.90 -31.43 -12.91
C LEU A 261 -7.77 -32.55 -12.33
N PHE A 262 -7.39 -33.12 -11.19
CA PHE A 262 -8.21 -34.15 -10.54
C PHE A 262 -9.55 -33.58 -10.06
N LEU A 263 -9.60 -32.34 -9.57
CA LEU A 263 -10.86 -31.68 -9.19
C LEU A 263 -11.79 -31.57 -10.40
N ALA A 264 -11.29 -31.11 -11.55
CA ALA A 264 -12.07 -31.04 -12.78
C ALA A 264 -12.49 -32.44 -13.28
N ALA A 265 -11.60 -33.43 -13.20
CA ALA A 265 -11.90 -34.81 -13.56
C ALA A 265 -12.96 -35.44 -12.64
N ASN A 266 -12.97 -35.10 -11.35
CA ASN A 266 -14.04 -35.54 -10.44
C ASN A 266 -15.36 -34.85 -10.78
N LEU A 267 -15.34 -33.53 -11.01
CA LEU A 267 -16.55 -32.73 -11.24
C LEU A 267 -17.25 -33.06 -12.57
N ILE A 268 -16.47 -33.37 -13.62
CA ILE A 268 -17.01 -33.69 -14.96
C ILE A 268 -17.01 -35.21 -15.20
N GLY A 269 -15.93 -35.89 -14.83
CA GLY A 269 -15.70 -37.29 -15.17
C GLY A 269 -16.56 -38.26 -14.35
N ILE A 270 -16.79 -38.02 -13.05
CA ILE A 270 -17.65 -38.93 -12.26
C ILE A 270 -19.10 -38.89 -12.77
N PRO A 271 -19.75 -37.73 -12.96
CA PRO A 271 -21.09 -37.70 -13.55
C PRO A 271 -21.15 -38.37 -14.93
N TRP A 272 -20.14 -38.13 -15.78
CA TRP A 272 -20.05 -38.77 -17.08
C TRP A 272 -19.94 -40.30 -16.98
N LEU A 273 -19.10 -40.81 -16.09
CA LEU A 273 -18.92 -42.25 -15.88
C LEU A 273 -20.19 -42.92 -15.33
N LEU A 274 -20.92 -42.25 -14.44
CA LEU A 274 -22.19 -42.77 -13.91
C LEU A 274 -23.28 -42.82 -14.99
N ILE A 275 -23.36 -41.81 -15.87
CA ILE A 275 -24.27 -41.81 -17.03
C ILE A 275 -23.89 -42.95 -17.98
N HIS A 276 -22.59 -43.13 -18.24
CA HIS A 276 -22.11 -44.20 -19.10
C HIS A 276 -22.38 -45.59 -18.51
N GLU A 277 -22.18 -45.79 -17.21
CA GLU A 277 -22.53 -47.04 -16.52
C GLU A 277 -24.03 -47.34 -16.62
N HIS A 278 -24.88 -46.32 -16.49
CA HIS A 278 -26.32 -46.46 -16.66
C HIS A 278 -26.73 -46.86 -18.10
N LEU A 279 -26.02 -46.35 -19.12
CA LEU A 279 -26.33 -46.61 -20.53
C LEU A 279 -25.74 -47.94 -21.04
N SER A 280 -24.50 -48.25 -20.66
CA SER A 280 -23.73 -49.37 -21.21
C SER A 280 -23.84 -50.64 -20.36
N GLY A 281 -24.23 -50.54 -19.08
CA GLY A 281 -24.32 -51.67 -18.15
C GLY A 281 -22.96 -52.19 -17.65
N ASP A 282 -21.85 -51.69 -18.18
CA ASP A 282 -20.50 -51.99 -17.74
C ASP A 282 -20.16 -51.24 -16.45
N SER A 283 -19.62 -51.96 -15.46
CA SER A 283 -19.22 -51.35 -14.19
C SER A 283 -18.06 -50.37 -14.36
N MET A 284 -18.28 -49.09 -14.05
CA MET A 284 -17.24 -48.05 -14.11
C MET A 284 -16.60 -47.76 -12.75
N LEU A 285 -16.90 -48.58 -11.75
CA LEU A 285 -16.48 -48.41 -10.36
C LEU A 285 -14.98 -48.18 -10.18
N TRP A 286 -14.11 -48.93 -10.89
CA TRP A 286 -12.66 -48.78 -10.76
C TRP A 286 -12.14 -47.44 -11.28
N TRP A 287 -12.78 -46.87 -12.31
CA TRP A 287 -12.46 -45.53 -12.80
C TRP A 287 -12.86 -44.45 -11.79
N VAL A 288 -14.05 -44.59 -11.19
CA VAL A 288 -14.54 -43.67 -10.14
C VAL A 288 -13.62 -43.71 -8.92
N VAL A 289 -13.24 -44.90 -8.47
CA VAL A 289 -12.28 -45.09 -7.37
C VAL A 289 -10.90 -44.51 -7.74
N GLY A 290 -10.42 -44.73 -8.97
CA GLY A 290 -9.15 -44.18 -9.45
C GLY A 290 -9.12 -42.64 -9.45
N ILE A 291 -10.16 -42.01 -9.98
CA ILE A 291 -10.26 -40.54 -10.06
C ILE A 291 -10.43 -39.92 -8.67
N SER A 292 -11.23 -40.54 -7.79
CA SER A 292 -11.46 -40.07 -6.42
C SER A 292 -10.20 -40.23 -5.55
N SER A 293 -9.53 -41.38 -5.62
CA SER A 293 -8.28 -41.62 -4.91
C SER A 293 -7.15 -40.73 -5.41
N GLY A 294 -7.09 -40.46 -6.72
CA GLY A 294 -6.15 -39.50 -7.31
C GLY A 294 -6.35 -38.07 -6.78
N LEU A 295 -7.60 -37.63 -6.58
CA LEU A 295 -7.88 -36.34 -5.94
C LEU A 295 -7.40 -36.31 -4.49
N LEU A 296 -7.68 -37.36 -3.71
CA LEU A 296 -7.24 -37.46 -2.32
C LEU A 296 -5.70 -37.39 -2.22
N LEU A 297 -5.00 -38.20 -3.01
CA LEU A 297 -3.53 -38.24 -3.02
C LEU A 297 -2.93 -36.92 -3.47
N SER A 298 -3.45 -36.33 -4.55
CA SER A 298 -2.96 -35.03 -5.03
C SER A 298 -3.21 -33.91 -4.02
N ALA A 299 -4.35 -33.90 -3.33
CA ALA A 299 -4.65 -32.93 -2.28
C ALA A 299 -3.68 -33.06 -1.10
N LEU A 300 -3.39 -34.28 -0.62
CA LEU A 300 -2.39 -34.51 0.42
C LEU A 300 -1.01 -33.99 -0.02
N CYS A 301 -0.55 -34.36 -1.21
CA CYS A 301 0.72 -33.88 -1.74
C CYS A 301 0.77 -32.35 -1.85
N TYR A 302 -0.34 -31.70 -2.23
CA TYR A 302 -0.44 -30.25 -2.28
C TYR A 302 -0.37 -29.60 -0.88
N LEU A 303 -0.94 -30.21 0.16
CA LEU A 303 -0.82 -29.69 1.52
C LEU A 303 0.63 -29.72 2.03
N PHE A 304 1.38 -30.79 1.73
CA PHE A 304 2.78 -30.94 2.15
C PHE A 304 3.76 -30.11 1.30
N TRP A 305 3.62 -30.14 -0.03
CA TRP A 305 4.58 -29.51 -0.95
C TRP A 305 4.02 -28.30 -1.70
N GLY A 306 2.73 -28.30 -2.02
CA GLY A 306 2.02 -27.23 -2.75
C GLY A 306 1.96 -25.89 -2.04
N LEU A 307 1.88 -25.89 -0.70
CA LEU A 307 1.77 -24.68 0.11
C LEU A 307 3.11 -24.02 0.48
N SER A 308 4.24 -24.60 0.06
CA SER A 308 5.57 -24.15 0.45
C SER A 308 6.05 -22.91 -0.33
N ALA A 309 5.62 -22.73 -1.58
CA ALA A 309 6.05 -21.63 -2.43
C ALA A 309 5.57 -20.25 -1.94
N ARG A 310 6.53 -19.39 -1.59
CA ARG A 310 6.32 -18.00 -1.15
C ARG A 310 6.83 -17.01 -2.19
N CYS A 311 6.29 -15.80 -2.21
CA CYS A 311 6.87 -14.71 -2.99
C CYS A 311 8.18 -14.25 -2.35
N ARG A 312 9.21 -13.97 -3.14
CA ARG A 312 10.42 -13.31 -2.63
C ARG A 312 10.19 -11.84 -2.23
N VAL A 313 9.23 -11.18 -2.87
CA VAL A 313 8.98 -9.74 -2.69
C VAL A 313 8.01 -9.50 -1.53
N CYS A 314 6.80 -10.07 -1.60
CA CYS A 314 5.78 -9.86 -0.57
C CYS A 314 5.65 -10.99 0.46
N GLY A 315 6.45 -12.06 0.37
CA GLY A 315 6.38 -13.21 1.28
C GLY A 315 5.13 -14.10 1.15
N GLN A 316 4.12 -13.69 0.39
CA GLN A 316 2.83 -14.38 0.33
C GLN A 316 2.90 -15.73 -0.41
N ARG A 317 2.12 -16.71 0.07
CA ARG A 317 2.02 -18.07 -0.52
C ARG A 317 1.32 -18.03 -1.88
N GLN A 318 2.02 -18.40 -2.96
CA GLN A 318 1.56 -18.17 -4.33
C GLN A 318 0.34 -19.01 -4.73
N PHE A 319 0.33 -20.28 -4.32
CA PHE A 319 -0.72 -21.22 -4.72
C PHE A 319 -1.78 -21.42 -3.65
N ALA A 320 -1.75 -20.66 -2.55
CA ALA A 320 -2.75 -20.76 -1.50
C ALA A 320 -4.00 -19.91 -1.83
N PRO A 321 -5.22 -20.44 -1.65
CA PRO A 321 -6.42 -19.63 -1.77
C PRO A 321 -6.47 -18.62 -0.61
N LYS A 322 -6.57 -17.33 -0.95
CA LYS A 322 -6.74 -16.25 0.02
C LYS A 322 -7.83 -15.28 -0.44
N LYS A 323 -8.59 -14.76 0.53
CA LYS A 323 -9.61 -13.72 0.35
C LYS A 323 -8.97 -12.34 0.45
N CYS A 324 -8.09 -12.00 -0.49
CA CYS A 324 -7.53 -10.65 -0.56
C CYS A 324 -7.53 -10.15 -1.99
N LEU A 325 -7.41 -8.83 -2.13
CA LEU A 325 -7.31 -8.18 -3.43
C LEU A 325 -6.09 -8.72 -4.18
N LYS A 326 -6.31 -9.15 -5.42
CA LYS A 326 -5.25 -9.66 -6.30
C LYS A 326 -4.86 -8.58 -7.28
N ASN A 327 -3.60 -8.59 -7.70
CA ASN A 327 -3.10 -7.58 -8.61
C ASN A 327 -3.71 -7.73 -10.01
N LYS A 328 -4.00 -6.61 -10.68
CA LYS A 328 -4.49 -6.57 -12.07
C LYS A 328 -3.53 -7.24 -13.07
N LYS A 329 -2.22 -7.26 -12.79
CA LYS A 329 -1.20 -7.89 -13.64
C LYS A 329 -1.08 -9.40 -13.44
N ALA A 330 -1.75 -9.97 -12.45
CA ALA A 330 -1.68 -11.40 -12.18
C ALA A 330 -2.34 -12.20 -13.30
N HIS A 331 -1.80 -13.38 -13.60
CA HIS A 331 -2.42 -14.28 -14.56
C HIS A 331 -3.78 -14.72 -14.02
N HIS A 332 -4.83 -14.46 -14.78
CA HIS A 332 -6.20 -14.76 -14.39
C HIS A 332 -6.93 -15.36 -15.60
N ILE A 333 -7.78 -16.33 -15.32
CA ILE A 333 -8.77 -16.84 -16.27
C ILE A 333 -10.12 -16.66 -15.57
N PRO A 334 -11.13 -16.05 -16.24
CA PRO A 334 -12.46 -15.96 -15.66
C PRO A 334 -12.96 -17.37 -15.29
N LEU A 335 -13.69 -17.48 -14.18
CA LEU A 335 -14.21 -18.75 -13.62
C LEU A 335 -13.16 -19.66 -12.94
N ILE A 336 -11.97 -19.83 -13.52
CA ILE A 336 -10.92 -20.73 -12.98
C ILE A 336 -10.06 -20.01 -11.90
N GLY A 337 -9.98 -18.69 -11.97
CA GLY A 337 -9.23 -17.86 -11.03
C GLY A 337 -7.76 -17.71 -11.42
N TYR A 338 -6.88 -17.67 -10.41
CA TYR A 338 -5.49 -17.23 -10.58
C TYR A 338 -4.46 -18.35 -10.39
N ILE A 339 -4.82 -19.43 -9.67
CA ILE A 339 -3.87 -20.49 -9.30
C ILE A 339 -3.44 -21.27 -10.53
N LEU A 340 -4.39 -21.75 -11.34
CA LEU A 340 -4.13 -22.54 -12.55
C LEU A 340 -3.24 -21.80 -13.57
N PRO A 341 -3.58 -20.58 -14.03
CA PRO A 341 -2.76 -19.92 -15.04
C PRO A 341 -1.37 -19.55 -14.48
N THR A 342 -1.26 -19.20 -13.20
CA THR A 342 0.04 -18.94 -12.56
C THR A 342 0.90 -20.22 -12.48
N ALA A 343 0.30 -21.37 -12.14
CA ALA A 343 0.99 -22.65 -12.07
C ALA A 343 1.47 -23.12 -13.45
N VAL A 344 0.63 -23.00 -14.48
CA VAL A 344 1.01 -23.26 -15.88
C VAL A 344 2.19 -22.39 -16.29
N HIS A 345 2.14 -21.09 -15.99
CA HIS A 345 3.24 -20.18 -16.31
C HIS A 345 4.54 -20.52 -15.61
N ALA A 346 4.47 -20.84 -14.31
CA ALA A 346 5.63 -21.25 -13.52
C ALA A 346 6.30 -22.52 -14.06
N LEU A 347 5.51 -23.50 -14.53
CA LEU A 347 6.03 -24.78 -15.04
C LEU A 347 6.58 -24.68 -16.47
N PHE A 348 5.81 -24.11 -17.40
CA PHE A 348 6.16 -24.12 -18.82
C PHE A 348 7.09 -22.96 -19.20
N TYR A 349 6.77 -21.75 -18.73
CA TYR A 349 7.51 -20.55 -19.12
C TYR A 349 8.62 -20.18 -18.15
N LYS A 350 8.71 -20.82 -16.98
CA LYS A 350 9.75 -20.58 -15.95
C LYS A 350 9.74 -19.15 -15.42
N TRP A 351 8.60 -18.48 -15.50
CA TRP A 351 8.35 -17.18 -14.90
C TRP A 351 6.85 -17.01 -14.68
N PHE A 352 6.45 -16.15 -13.73
CA PHE A 352 5.05 -15.82 -13.48
C PHE A 352 4.94 -14.47 -12.77
N TYR A 353 3.77 -13.83 -12.85
CA TYR A 353 3.44 -12.69 -11.98
C TYR A 353 2.92 -13.17 -10.63
N CYS A 354 3.47 -12.63 -9.54
CA CYS A 354 2.93 -12.86 -8.21
C CYS A 354 1.48 -12.37 -8.14
N THR A 355 0.57 -13.22 -7.66
CA THR A 355 -0.87 -12.93 -7.61
C THR A 355 -1.22 -11.74 -6.70
N TYR A 356 -0.40 -11.49 -5.68
CA TYR A 356 -0.59 -10.40 -4.69
C TYR A 356 0.13 -9.10 -5.09
N CYS A 357 1.47 -9.09 -5.14
CA CYS A 357 2.22 -7.85 -5.42
C CYS A 357 2.37 -7.53 -6.91
N GLY A 358 1.97 -8.42 -7.83
CA GLY A 358 2.07 -8.19 -9.27
C GLY A 358 3.51 -8.13 -9.82
N THR A 359 4.52 -8.41 -9.00
CA THR A 359 5.91 -8.46 -9.45
C THR A 359 6.14 -9.70 -10.31
N ALA A 360 6.85 -9.55 -11.43
CA ALA A 360 7.28 -10.69 -12.23
C ALA A 360 8.40 -11.43 -11.50
N VAL A 361 8.23 -12.74 -11.31
CA VAL A 361 9.18 -13.63 -10.65
C VAL A 361 9.76 -14.58 -11.68
N ARG A 362 11.09 -14.61 -11.77
CA ARG A 362 11.83 -15.48 -12.69
C ARG A 362 12.32 -16.72 -11.94
N LEU A 363 12.17 -17.89 -12.54
CA LEU A 363 12.65 -19.16 -11.99
C LEU A 363 13.92 -19.56 -12.74
N LYS A 364 15.09 -19.54 -12.06
CA LYS A 364 16.37 -19.99 -12.62
C LYS A 364 16.23 -21.43 -13.14
N LYS A 365 16.95 -21.76 -14.22
CA LYS A 365 16.90 -23.10 -14.82
C LYS A 365 17.21 -24.18 -13.79
#